data_AF-A0A1V5UPZ7-F1
#
_entry.id   AF-A0A1V5UPZ7-F1
#
_cell.length_a   1.000
_cell.length_b   1.000
_cell.length_c   1.000
_cell.angle_alpha   90.00
_cell.angle_beta   90.00
_cell.angle_gamma   90.00
#
_symmetry.space_group_name_H-M   'P 1'
#
loop_
_entity.id
_entity.type
_entity.pdbx_description
1 polymer ?
#
loop_
_entity_poly.entity_id
_entity_poly.type
_entity_poly.pdbx_seq_one_letter_code
_entity_poly.pdbx_strand_id
1 'polypeptide(L)'
;MKKRNITLFFAGLFFTAFAAGNATPKEELAKINSVLNAEKVLAESTHMVVRRAAWRFLLGDPASFEKSAINAMKDRDPAVREYAFFRYFEIHADKAFPQLEKMASDPDPEVRKKLLVWIVEMKDGKKVASLRQIAARTAGETSGGFPFYRETQRLKDNPTHDYEVIKLMSIPLPETGWDFTLDKADNGHINGFFKPDFDSSKWKKVKLIHWEKQGFPGYDGIAWYRIKFKMPPKMDSNAVELAFGAVDENAWVWLNGTYLGQQDLGPEGWEIAFWLDATREIKWGAENILAVRVKDTQFGGGIWKPVRIEILK
;
A
#
# COMPACT_ATOMS: atom_id res chain seq x y z
N MET A 1 55.53 10.82 57.57
CA MET A 1 54.88 12.01 56.96
C MET A 1 53.43 11.65 56.62
N LYS A 2 52.46 12.45 57.12
CA LYS A 2 50.99 12.51 56.85
C LYS A 2 50.25 11.17 56.56
N LYS A 3 49.48 10.53 57.48
CA LYS A 3 48.14 10.89 58.08
C LYS A 3 47.16 11.40 57.01
N ARG A 4 45.96 10.84 56.75
CA ARG A 4 44.90 10.25 57.62
C ARG A 4 43.81 9.58 56.72
N ASN A 5 43.32 8.36 57.03
CA ASN A 5 42.00 8.01 57.63
C ASN A 5 40.82 7.96 56.62
N ILE A 6 39.80 7.08 56.68
CA ILE A 6 39.29 6.07 57.62
C ILE A 6 38.29 5.20 56.84
N THR A 7 38.24 3.90 57.14
CA THR A 7 37.15 2.97 56.80
C THR A 7 36.09 2.95 57.90
N LEU A 8 34.80 3.09 57.58
CA LEU A 8 33.61 2.64 58.36
C LEU A 8 32.38 2.88 57.45
N PHE A 9 31.34 2.05 57.30
CA PHE A 9 30.98 0.73 57.84
C PHE A 9 29.82 0.16 56.98
N PHE A 10 29.56 -1.14 57.14
CA PHE A 10 28.54 -1.98 56.50
C PHE A 10 27.09 -1.46 56.48
N ALA A 11 26.38 -1.75 55.37
CA ALA A 11 25.04 -2.34 55.39
C ALA A 11 24.75 -2.98 54.02
N GLY A 12 24.65 -4.31 53.98
CA GLY A 12 24.15 -5.00 52.81
C GLY A 12 22.64 -4.86 52.71
N LEU A 13 22.09 -4.76 51.50
CA LEU A 13 20.72 -5.18 51.20
C LEU A 13 20.53 -5.27 49.68
N PHE A 14 20.26 -6.50 49.24
CA PHE A 14 19.37 -6.89 48.14
C PHE A 14 19.57 -6.32 46.72
N PHE A 15 19.71 -7.28 45.79
CA PHE A 15 19.16 -7.24 44.43
C PHE A 15 17.93 -6.31 44.31
N THR A 16 18.07 -5.21 43.58
CA THR A 16 16.98 -4.47 42.92
C THR A 16 17.59 -3.75 41.73
N ALA A 17 16.99 -3.60 40.56
CA ALA A 17 15.98 -4.36 39.85
C ALA A 17 16.22 -4.01 38.37
N PHE A 18 16.05 -4.99 37.49
CA PHE A 18 15.87 -4.75 36.06
C PHE A 18 14.65 -3.84 35.86
N ALA A 19 14.69 -2.98 34.84
CA ALA A 19 13.61 -2.17 34.25
C ALA A 19 13.76 -0.64 34.42
N ALA A 20 14.60 -0.02 33.60
CA ALA A 20 14.17 1.23 32.99
C ALA A 20 13.05 0.84 32.01
N GLY A 21 11.79 1.00 32.42
CA GLY A 21 10.65 0.65 31.59
C GLY A 21 10.71 1.46 30.30
N ASN A 22 10.93 0.78 29.16
CA ASN A 22 10.70 1.41 27.87
C ASN A 22 9.25 1.91 27.87
N ALA A 23 9.06 3.21 27.59
CA ALA A 23 7.73 3.79 27.49
C ALA A 23 6.90 2.94 26.53
N THR A 24 5.65 2.66 26.90
CA THR A 24 4.76 1.92 26.03
C THR A 24 4.51 2.75 24.75
N PRO A 25 4.18 2.11 23.61
CA PRO A 25 3.88 2.84 22.38
C PRO A 25 2.82 3.94 22.58
N LYS A 26 1.83 3.69 23.46
CA LYS A 26 0.80 4.66 23.83
C LYS A 26 1.38 5.89 24.55
N GLU A 27 2.33 5.69 25.45
CA GLU A 27 3.01 6.79 26.16
C GLU A 27 3.97 7.56 25.25
N GLU A 28 4.61 6.89 24.28
CA GLU A 28 5.44 7.56 23.28
C GLU A 28 4.60 8.38 22.29
N LEU A 29 3.46 7.87 21.84
CA LEU A 29 2.52 8.63 21.01
C LEU A 29 2.04 9.91 21.70
N ALA A 30 1.75 9.84 23.00
CA ALA A 30 1.33 11.01 23.78
C ALA A 30 2.40 12.12 23.85
N LYS A 31 3.67 11.80 23.60
CA LYS A 31 4.77 12.78 23.56
C LYS A 31 4.80 13.56 22.26
N ILE A 32 4.14 13.10 21.19
CA ILE A 32 4.10 13.76 19.88
C ILE A 32 3.12 14.95 19.93
N ASN A 33 3.52 16.02 20.59
CA ASN A 33 2.70 17.22 20.83
C ASN A 33 3.38 18.53 20.40
N SER A 34 4.60 18.45 19.87
CA SER A 34 5.36 19.56 19.31
C SER A 34 6.35 19.03 18.27
N VAL A 35 6.83 19.89 17.38
CA VAL A 35 7.84 19.53 16.37
C VAL A 35 9.08 18.94 17.03
N LEU A 36 9.60 19.58 18.09
CA LEU A 36 10.77 19.10 18.82
C LEU A 36 10.56 17.70 19.40
N ASN A 37 9.40 17.46 20.00
CA ASN A 37 9.11 16.15 20.59
C ASN A 37 8.86 15.09 19.52
N ALA A 38 8.24 15.45 18.41
CA ALA A 38 8.06 14.56 17.27
C ALA A 38 9.41 14.17 16.65
N GLU A 39 10.34 15.13 16.45
CA GLU A 39 11.71 14.83 16.00
C GLU A 39 12.42 13.89 16.98
N LYS A 40 12.28 14.11 18.29
CA LYS A 40 12.87 13.24 19.32
C LYS A 40 12.28 11.83 19.29
N VAL A 41 10.96 11.71 19.22
CA VAL A 41 10.28 10.41 19.11
C VAL A 41 10.67 9.69 17.83
N LEU A 42 10.74 10.42 16.70
CA LEU A 42 11.22 9.89 15.43
C LEU A 42 12.68 9.48 15.51
N ALA A 43 13.54 10.12 16.30
CA ALA A 43 14.93 9.67 16.45
C ALA A 43 15.04 8.42 17.34
N GLU A 44 14.40 8.45 18.51
CA GLU A 44 14.68 7.53 19.61
C GLU A 44 13.81 6.26 19.57
N SER A 45 12.54 6.38 19.19
CA SER A 45 11.57 5.28 19.28
C SER A 45 11.97 4.11 18.40
N THR A 46 11.98 2.91 18.95
CA THR A 46 12.17 1.65 18.19
C THR A 46 10.86 1.13 17.61
N HIS A 47 9.71 1.69 18.01
CA HIS A 47 8.40 1.24 17.57
C HIS A 47 7.98 1.92 16.26
N MET A 48 7.91 1.15 15.18
CA MET A 48 7.67 1.65 13.82
C MET A 48 6.41 2.54 13.71
N VAL A 49 5.28 2.13 14.31
CA VAL A 49 4.04 2.92 14.28
C VAL A 49 4.21 4.29 14.95
N VAL A 50 4.97 4.35 16.05
CA VAL A 50 5.21 5.59 16.80
C VAL A 50 6.10 6.53 15.98
N ARG A 51 7.15 5.98 15.34
CA ARG A 51 8.00 6.72 14.41
C ARG A 51 7.19 7.29 13.25
N ARG A 52 6.35 6.48 12.60
CA ARG A 52 5.47 6.92 11.50
C ARG A 52 4.50 8.01 11.96
N ALA A 53 3.91 7.90 13.15
CA ALA A 53 3.05 8.94 13.71
C ALA A 53 3.81 10.26 13.96
N ALA A 54 5.04 10.17 14.49
CA ALA A 54 5.90 11.33 14.68
C ALA A 54 6.27 11.98 13.34
N TRP A 55 6.54 11.16 12.33
CA TRP A 55 6.77 11.65 10.97
C TRP A 55 5.53 12.36 10.39
N ARG A 56 4.34 11.78 10.52
CA ARG A 56 3.09 12.42 10.07
C ARG A 56 2.82 13.74 10.77
N PHE A 57 3.14 13.85 12.06
CA PHE A 57 3.04 15.10 12.79
C PHE A 57 3.95 16.19 12.21
N LEU A 58 5.20 15.84 11.87
CA LEU A 58 6.17 16.77 11.27
C LEU A 58 5.73 17.28 9.89
N LEU A 59 4.93 16.51 9.15
CA LEU A 59 4.37 16.95 7.87
C LEU A 59 3.33 18.08 8.00
N GLY A 60 2.75 18.24 9.18
CA GLY A 60 1.78 19.30 9.45
C GLY A 60 2.40 20.70 9.58
N ASP A 61 3.73 20.80 9.65
CA ASP A 61 4.45 22.06 9.78
C ASP A 61 5.30 22.37 8.52
N PRO A 62 4.82 23.28 7.64
CA PRO A 62 5.55 23.67 6.43
C PRO A 62 6.93 24.28 6.71
N ALA A 63 7.15 24.89 7.88
CA ALA A 63 8.40 25.58 8.19
C ALA A 63 9.56 24.62 8.50
N SER A 64 9.26 23.45 9.07
CA SER A 64 10.25 22.41 9.38
C SER A 64 10.29 21.26 8.37
N PHE A 65 9.27 21.17 7.51
CA PHE A 65 9.09 20.09 6.53
C PHE A 65 10.37 19.69 5.80
N GLU A 66 11.07 20.63 5.14
CA GLU A 66 12.21 20.29 4.27
C GLU A 66 13.33 19.58 5.05
N LYS A 67 13.67 20.13 6.21
CA LYS A 67 14.68 19.57 7.11
C LYS A 67 14.24 18.19 7.64
N SER A 68 12.99 18.08 8.07
CA SER A 68 12.46 16.84 8.62
C SER A 68 12.37 15.74 7.56
N ALA A 69 11.98 16.08 6.33
CA ALA A 69 11.93 15.15 5.18
C ALA A 69 13.31 14.61 4.81
N ILE A 70 14.31 15.47 4.71
CA ILE A 70 15.70 15.06 4.42
C ILE A 70 16.23 14.10 5.49
N ASN A 71 15.87 14.32 6.75
CA ASN A 71 16.25 13.42 7.84
C ASN A 71 15.47 12.11 7.79
N ALA A 72 14.16 12.16 7.52
CA ALA A 72 13.29 10.99 7.42
C ALA A 72 13.63 10.06 6.24
N MET A 73 14.26 10.57 5.17
CA MET A 73 14.82 9.73 4.09
C MET A 73 15.95 8.80 4.56
N LYS A 74 16.52 9.01 5.75
CA LYS A 74 17.54 8.15 6.35
C LYS A 74 16.99 7.28 7.48
N ASP A 75 15.67 7.29 7.67
CA ASP A 75 15.03 6.55 8.75
C ASP A 75 15.27 5.05 8.60
N ARG A 76 15.31 4.32 9.72
CA ARG A 76 15.38 2.86 9.69
C ARG A 76 14.10 2.21 9.19
N ASP A 77 12.96 2.86 9.35
CA ASP A 77 11.67 2.38 8.85
C ASP A 77 11.50 2.68 7.35
N PRO A 78 11.40 1.65 6.48
CA PRO A 78 11.28 1.85 5.04
C PRO A 78 10.05 2.67 4.65
N ALA A 79 8.92 2.54 5.37
CA ALA A 79 7.72 3.33 5.06
C ALA A 79 7.91 4.82 5.37
N VAL A 80 8.70 5.16 6.39
CA VAL A 80 9.06 6.56 6.67
C VAL A 80 9.96 7.10 5.56
N ARG A 81 10.95 6.32 5.11
CA ARG A 81 11.81 6.71 3.98
C ARG A 81 11.00 6.91 2.69
N GLU A 82 10.17 5.92 2.34
CA GLU A 82 9.29 5.94 1.17
C GLU A 82 8.46 7.22 1.13
N TYR A 83 7.76 7.50 2.23
CA TYR A 83 6.85 8.64 2.30
C TYR A 83 7.61 9.98 2.36
N ALA A 84 8.77 10.02 3.01
CA ALA A 84 9.63 11.21 3.02
C ALA A 84 10.17 11.55 1.64
N PHE A 85 10.58 10.53 0.88
CA PHE A 85 10.93 10.68 -0.53
C PHE A 85 9.75 11.27 -1.31
N PHE A 86 8.60 10.59 -1.30
CA PHE A 86 7.41 11.02 -2.03
C PHE A 86 7.04 12.50 -1.77
N ARG A 87 6.88 12.87 -0.49
CA ARG A 87 6.48 14.24 -0.11
C ARG A 87 7.53 15.29 -0.46
N TYR A 88 8.82 14.98 -0.31
CA TYR A 88 9.88 15.91 -0.69
C TYR A 88 9.91 16.14 -2.20
N PHE A 89 9.68 15.08 -2.99
CA PHE A 89 9.67 15.13 -4.44
C PHE A 89 8.48 15.91 -5.01
N GLU A 90 7.30 15.84 -4.39
CA GLU A 90 6.14 16.66 -4.76
C GLU A 90 6.46 18.16 -4.72
N ILE A 91 7.23 18.59 -3.72
CA ILE A 91 7.50 20.02 -3.46
C ILE A 91 8.78 20.49 -4.17
N HIS A 92 9.78 19.61 -4.31
CA HIS A 92 11.14 19.97 -4.74
C HIS A 92 11.60 19.22 -5.99
N ALA A 93 10.71 18.98 -6.95
CA ALA A 93 10.99 18.17 -8.14
C ALA A 93 12.32 18.51 -8.85
N ASP A 94 12.71 19.79 -8.90
CA ASP A 94 13.96 20.23 -9.54
C ASP A 94 15.23 20.01 -8.73
N LYS A 95 15.14 20.04 -7.39
CA LYS A 95 16.28 19.97 -6.47
C LYS A 95 16.56 18.56 -5.95
N ALA A 96 15.65 17.64 -6.21
CA ALA A 96 15.64 16.36 -5.53
C ALA A 96 16.45 15.27 -6.26
N PHE A 97 17.07 15.61 -7.40
CA PHE A 97 17.85 14.66 -8.20
C PHE A 97 18.96 13.93 -7.41
N PRO A 98 19.78 14.60 -6.59
CA PRO A 98 20.79 13.94 -5.74
C PRO A 98 20.21 12.93 -4.73
N GLN A 99 18.94 13.07 -4.36
CA GLN A 99 18.25 12.22 -3.40
C GLN A 99 17.74 10.94 -4.08
N LEU A 100 17.47 10.97 -5.39
CA LEU A 100 17.00 9.82 -6.17
C LEU A 100 18.06 8.72 -6.29
N GLU A 101 19.33 9.08 -6.40
CA GLU A 101 20.43 8.09 -6.42
C GLU A 101 20.48 7.29 -5.12
N LYS A 102 20.20 7.95 -4.00
CA LYS A 102 20.13 7.31 -2.68
C LYS A 102 18.92 6.40 -2.59
N MET A 103 17.76 6.84 -3.07
CA MET A 103 16.54 6.05 -3.15
C MET A 103 16.71 4.81 -4.05
N ALA A 104 17.43 4.95 -5.17
CA ALA A 104 17.72 3.84 -6.08
C ALA A 104 18.62 2.76 -5.47
N SER A 105 19.41 3.15 -4.49
CA SER A 105 20.32 2.27 -3.74
C SER A 105 19.75 1.90 -2.36
N ASP A 106 18.48 2.23 -2.09
CA ASP A 106 17.85 1.93 -0.81
C ASP A 106 17.80 0.41 -0.62
N PRO A 107 18.10 -0.13 0.58
CA PRO A 107 18.03 -1.57 0.81
C PRO A 107 16.62 -2.15 0.62
N ASP A 108 15.57 -1.34 0.80
CA ASP A 108 14.19 -1.78 0.69
C ASP A 108 13.66 -1.71 -0.76
N PRO A 109 13.17 -2.82 -1.35
CA PRO A 109 12.70 -2.85 -2.73
C PRO A 109 11.47 -1.98 -2.98
N GLU A 110 10.62 -1.73 -1.99
CA GLU A 110 9.44 -0.88 -2.16
C GLU A 110 9.82 0.60 -2.19
N VAL A 111 10.79 1.01 -1.36
CA VAL A 111 11.40 2.35 -1.46
C VAL A 111 12.02 2.53 -2.84
N ARG A 112 12.75 1.53 -3.35
CA ARG A 112 13.30 1.56 -4.71
C ARG A 112 12.23 1.61 -5.80
N LYS A 113 11.08 0.94 -5.63
CA LYS A 113 9.99 0.92 -6.61
C LYS A 113 9.30 2.28 -6.73
N LYS A 114 9.13 3.03 -5.64
CA LYS A 114 8.54 4.38 -5.69
C LYS A 114 9.35 5.36 -6.53
N LEU A 115 10.67 5.16 -6.66
CA LEU A 115 11.50 5.93 -7.58
C LEU A 115 11.01 5.81 -9.03
N LEU A 116 10.58 4.61 -9.44
CA LEU A 116 10.09 4.35 -10.80
C LEU A 116 8.80 5.13 -11.09
N VAL A 117 7.88 5.17 -10.13
CA VAL A 117 6.62 5.93 -10.26
C VAL A 117 6.92 7.39 -10.53
N TRP A 118 7.82 7.99 -9.74
CA TRP A 118 8.16 9.39 -9.89
C TRP A 118 8.88 9.71 -11.22
N ILE A 119 9.80 8.83 -11.66
CA ILE A 119 10.50 9.01 -12.95
C ILE A 119 9.51 9.08 -14.12
N VAL A 120 8.42 8.32 -14.06
CA VAL A 120 7.38 8.30 -15.11
C VAL A 120 6.57 9.60 -15.13
N GLU A 121 6.34 10.22 -13.98
CA GLU A 121 5.56 11.46 -13.84
C GLU A 121 6.34 12.72 -14.20
N MET A 122 7.67 12.64 -14.32
CA MET A 122 8.51 13.75 -14.72
C MET A 122 8.32 14.17 -16.18
N LYS A 123 8.17 15.48 -16.41
CA LYS A 123 8.04 16.07 -17.75
C LYS A 123 9.38 16.49 -18.40
N ASP A 124 10.49 16.51 -17.64
CA ASP A 124 11.82 16.91 -18.13
C ASP A 124 12.58 15.72 -18.73
N GLY A 125 12.51 15.59 -20.06
CA GLY A 125 13.06 14.46 -20.82
C GLY A 125 14.58 14.23 -20.69
N LYS A 126 15.38 15.26 -20.36
CA LYS A 126 16.83 15.07 -20.17
C LYS A 126 17.14 14.42 -18.81
N LYS A 127 16.46 14.85 -17.74
CA LYS A 127 16.60 14.26 -16.40
C LYS A 127 16.03 12.83 -16.33
N VAL A 128 14.96 12.56 -17.08
CA VAL A 128 14.35 11.22 -17.21
C VAL A 128 15.33 10.20 -17.81
N ALA A 129 16.16 10.59 -18.78
CA ALA A 129 17.11 9.67 -19.42
C ALA A 129 18.21 9.17 -18.46
N SER A 130 18.79 10.06 -17.63
CA SER A 130 19.78 9.69 -16.61
C SER A 130 19.17 8.82 -15.50
N LEU A 131 17.92 9.08 -15.11
CA LEU A 131 17.22 8.31 -14.08
C LEU A 131 16.75 6.94 -14.58
N ARG A 132 16.44 6.79 -15.87
CA ARG A 132 16.18 5.47 -16.47
C ARG A 132 17.39 4.55 -16.36
N GLN A 133 18.62 5.06 -16.43
CA GLN A 133 19.82 4.25 -16.21
C GLN A 133 19.97 3.80 -14.75
N ILE A 134 19.59 4.68 -13.81
CA ILE A 134 19.58 4.39 -12.38
C ILE A 134 18.50 3.33 -12.07
N ALA A 135 17.28 3.53 -12.56
CA ALA A 135 16.16 2.57 -12.50
C ALA A 135 16.51 1.20 -13.11
N ALA A 136 17.22 1.17 -14.24
CA ALA A 136 17.64 -0.07 -14.89
C ALA A 136 18.63 -0.89 -14.05
N ARG A 137 19.50 -0.23 -13.26
CA ARG A 137 20.40 -0.92 -12.30
C ARG A 137 19.61 -1.51 -11.15
N THR A 138 18.64 -0.77 -10.63
CA THR A 138 17.74 -1.19 -9.55
C THR A 138 16.83 -2.35 -9.96
N ALA A 139 16.38 -2.37 -11.22
CA ALA A 139 15.57 -3.45 -11.79
C ALA A 139 16.36 -4.76 -12.00
N GLY A 140 17.69 -4.70 -12.06
CA GLY A 140 18.57 -5.85 -12.27
C GLY A 140 18.68 -6.79 -11.06
N GLU A 141 18.36 -6.33 -9.85
CA GLU A 141 18.32 -7.15 -8.62
C GLU A 141 16.92 -7.69 -8.30
N THR A 142 15.87 -7.17 -8.95
CA THR A 142 14.49 -7.69 -8.84
C THR A 142 14.21 -8.69 -9.95
N SER A 143 14.78 -9.89 -9.85
CA SER A 143 14.25 -11.04 -10.59
C SER A 143 12.88 -11.43 -10.02
N GLY A 144 11.82 -10.81 -10.58
CA GLY A 144 10.42 -11.12 -10.29
C GLY A 144 9.46 -9.93 -10.41
N GLY A 145 9.59 -9.09 -11.44
CA GLY A 145 8.76 -7.88 -11.59
C GLY A 145 7.27 -8.20 -11.78
N PHE A 146 6.39 -7.34 -11.24
CA PHE A 146 4.94 -7.40 -11.44
C PHE A 146 4.60 -7.12 -12.91
N PRO A 147 4.20 -8.11 -13.73
CA PRO A 147 4.22 -8.01 -15.19
C PRO A 147 2.90 -7.53 -15.80
N PHE A 148 1.96 -7.03 -14.99
CA PHE A 148 0.60 -6.73 -15.43
C PHE A 148 0.43 -5.24 -15.70
N TYR A 149 -0.11 -4.91 -16.87
CA TYR A 149 -0.49 -3.56 -17.25
C TYR A 149 -1.68 -3.63 -18.22
N ARG A 150 -2.66 -2.76 -18.02
CA ARG A 150 -3.78 -2.53 -18.94
C ARG A 150 -4.18 -1.07 -18.80
N GLU A 151 -4.27 -0.37 -19.91
CA GLU A 151 -4.94 0.92 -19.95
C GLU A 151 -6.45 0.66 -19.91
N THR A 152 -7.08 1.04 -18.80
CA THR A 152 -8.52 0.85 -18.62
C THR A 152 -9.25 2.00 -19.30
N GLN A 153 -10.01 1.70 -20.36
CA GLN A 153 -10.93 2.65 -20.98
C GLN A 153 -12.37 2.26 -20.62
N ARG A 154 -13.02 3.08 -19.79
CA ARG A 154 -14.46 2.92 -19.50
C ARG A 154 -15.29 3.42 -20.66
N LEU A 155 -16.54 2.99 -20.74
CA LEU A 155 -17.44 3.44 -21.81
C LEU A 155 -17.60 4.96 -21.80
N LYS A 156 -17.76 5.56 -20.61
CA LYS A 156 -17.88 7.01 -20.43
C LYS A 156 -16.59 7.79 -20.71
N ASP A 157 -15.44 7.12 -20.71
CA ASP A 157 -14.14 7.74 -20.97
C ASP A 157 -13.74 7.57 -22.45
N ASN A 158 -14.59 6.93 -23.27
CA ASN A 158 -14.36 6.79 -24.70
C ASN A 158 -14.76 8.10 -25.43
N PRO A 159 -13.80 8.83 -26.04
CA PRO A 159 -14.09 10.09 -26.71
C PRO A 159 -14.94 9.94 -27.97
N THR A 160 -15.11 8.71 -28.50
CA THR A 160 -15.98 8.43 -29.65
C THR A 160 -17.39 8.03 -29.23
N HIS A 161 -17.71 8.03 -27.94
CA HIS A 161 -19.05 7.73 -27.44
C HIS A 161 -19.82 9.05 -27.24
N ASP A 162 -20.79 9.30 -28.12
CA ASP A 162 -21.57 10.54 -28.21
C ASP A 162 -23.02 10.38 -27.72
N TYR A 163 -23.33 9.28 -27.04
CA TYR A 163 -24.64 8.98 -26.47
C TYR A 163 -24.61 8.96 -24.93
N GLU A 164 -25.80 9.08 -24.31
CA GLU A 164 -25.97 8.95 -22.87
C GLU A 164 -25.68 7.51 -22.41
N VAL A 165 -24.78 7.36 -21.45
CA VAL A 165 -24.49 6.07 -20.81
C VAL A 165 -25.54 5.79 -19.75
N ILE A 166 -26.42 4.81 -19.99
CA ILE A 166 -27.45 4.37 -19.06
C ILE A 166 -27.03 3.08 -18.36
N LYS A 167 -27.26 3.02 -17.05
CA LYS A 167 -27.07 1.80 -16.25
C LYS A 167 -28.30 0.92 -16.36
N LEU A 168 -28.23 -0.14 -17.15
CA LEU A 168 -29.33 -1.09 -17.32
C LEU A 168 -29.54 -1.95 -16.07
N MET A 169 -28.44 -2.38 -15.44
CA MET A 169 -28.49 -3.26 -14.28
C MET A 169 -27.23 -3.12 -13.43
N SER A 170 -27.39 -3.35 -12.13
CA SER A 170 -26.31 -3.43 -11.15
C SER A 170 -26.47 -4.70 -10.32
N ILE A 171 -25.55 -5.65 -10.50
CA ILE A 171 -25.55 -6.92 -9.76
C ILE A 171 -24.56 -6.83 -8.60
N PRO A 172 -25.00 -6.86 -7.33
CA PRO A 172 -24.06 -6.95 -6.21
C PRO A 172 -23.37 -8.31 -6.16
N LEU A 173 -22.06 -8.32 -5.94
CA LEU A 173 -21.34 -9.54 -5.58
C LEU A 173 -21.56 -9.87 -4.09
N PRO A 174 -21.41 -11.15 -3.68
CA PRO A 174 -21.59 -11.54 -2.29
C PRO A 174 -20.71 -10.74 -1.33
N GLU A 175 -21.26 -10.24 -0.23
CA GLU A 175 -20.47 -9.55 0.81
C GLU A 175 -19.68 -10.52 1.71
N THR A 176 -19.91 -11.83 1.58
CA THR A 176 -19.28 -12.89 2.39
C THR A 176 -18.91 -14.08 1.52
N GLY A 177 -18.01 -14.93 2.01
CA GLY A 177 -17.63 -16.18 1.32
C GLY A 177 -16.48 -16.06 0.34
N TRP A 178 -15.76 -14.93 0.36
CA TRP A 178 -14.54 -14.72 -0.42
C TRP A 178 -13.42 -15.60 0.12
N ASP A 179 -12.77 -16.35 -0.76
CA ASP A 179 -11.50 -17.01 -0.44
C ASP A 179 -10.43 -15.95 -0.22
N PHE A 180 -9.68 -16.08 0.87
CA PHE A 180 -8.71 -15.10 1.31
C PHE A 180 -7.43 -15.74 1.84
N THR A 181 -6.30 -15.21 1.40
CA THR A 181 -4.99 -15.52 1.97
C THR A 181 -4.13 -14.26 2.07
N LEU A 182 -3.26 -14.23 3.07
CA LEU A 182 -2.14 -13.30 3.09
C LEU A 182 -1.06 -13.78 2.13
N ASP A 183 -0.37 -12.85 1.50
CA ASP A 183 0.75 -13.07 0.58
C ASP A 183 1.98 -12.35 1.12
N LYS A 184 2.45 -12.84 2.27
CA LYS A 184 3.59 -12.26 3.01
C LYS A 184 4.91 -12.27 2.22
N ALA A 185 5.00 -13.13 1.21
CA ALA A 185 6.19 -13.27 0.37
C ALA A 185 6.10 -12.45 -0.92
N ASP A 186 4.99 -11.75 -1.16
CA ASP A 186 4.67 -11.05 -2.41
C ASP A 186 4.95 -11.90 -3.66
N ASN A 187 4.49 -13.15 -3.65
CA ASN A 187 4.72 -14.07 -4.75
C ASN A 187 3.45 -14.77 -5.22
N GLY A 188 2.28 -14.38 -4.74
CA GLY A 188 0.99 -14.91 -5.18
C GLY A 188 0.77 -14.74 -6.69
N HIS A 189 1.26 -13.64 -7.25
CA HIS A 189 1.20 -13.40 -8.70
C HIS A 189 2.14 -14.34 -9.47
N ILE A 190 3.32 -14.66 -8.94
CA ILE A 190 4.23 -15.66 -9.52
C ILE A 190 3.61 -17.07 -9.40
N ASN A 191 2.98 -17.36 -8.26
CA ASN A 191 2.30 -18.62 -7.97
C ASN A 191 0.95 -18.78 -8.70
N GLY A 192 0.53 -17.79 -9.49
CA GLY A 192 -0.66 -17.87 -10.31
C GLY A 192 -1.98 -17.78 -9.54
N PHE A 193 -2.03 -17.08 -8.41
CA PHE A 193 -3.25 -16.92 -7.60
C PHE A 193 -4.42 -16.29 -8.36
N PHE A 194 -4.15 -15.59 -9.47
CA PHE A 194 -5.17 -15.02 -10.37
C PHE A 194 -5.73 -16.03 -11.39
N LYS A 195 -5.10 -17.20 -11.57
CA LYS A 195 -5.48 -18.15 -12.62
C LYS A 195 -6.85 -18.80 -12.34
N PRO A 196 -7.66 -19.10 -13.37
CA PRO A 196 -8.98 -19.70 -13.19
C PRO A 196 -8.95 -21.05 -12.51
N ASP A 197 -7.92 -21.85 -12.77
CA ASP A 197 -7.73 -23.22 -12.31
C ASP A 197 -6.99 -23.33 -10.98
N PHE A 198 -6.54 -22.21 -10.40
CA PHE A 198 -5.88 -22.22 -9.10
C PHE A 198 -6.84 -22.69 -7.99
N ASP A 199 -6.39 -23.66 -7.19
CA ASP A 199 -7.15 -24.20 -6.07
C ASP A 199 -7.02 -23.32 -4.81
N SER A 200 -8.05 -22.53 -4.54
CA SER A 200 -8.17 -21.71 -3.33
C SER A 200 -8.92 -22.39 -2.18
N SER A 201 -9.19 -23.71 -2.25
CA SER A 201 -10.00 -24.43 -1.24
C SER A 201 -9.44 -24.36 0.19
N LYS A 202 -8.13 -24.16 0.34
CA LYS A 202 -7.45 -24.03 1.64
C LYS A 202 -7.43 -22.60 2.18
N TRP A 203 -7.88 -21.62 1.40
CA TRP A 203 -7.90 -20.23 1.83
C TRP A 203 -9.03 -19.99 2.84
N LYS A 204 -8.87 -18.99 3.70
CA LYS A 204 -9.91 -18.66 4.68
C LYS A 204 -11.07 -17.99 3.96
N LYS A 205 -12.28 -18.13 4.51
CA LYS A 205 -13.45 -17.38 4.05
C LYS A 205 -13.57 -16.07 4.82
N VAL A 206 -13.71 -14.96 4.11
CA VAL A 206 -13.87 -13.62 4.69
C VAL A 206 -15.09 -12.88 4.12
N LYS A 207 -15.40 -11.75 4.76
CA LYS A 207 -16.38 -10.75 4.37
C LYS A 207 -15.69 -9.52 3.77
N LEU A 208 -16.46 -8.68 3.09
CA LEU A 208 -16.02 -7.40 2.55
C LEU A 208 -15.96 -6.31 3.64
N ILE A 209 -15.07 -6.49 4.61
CA ILE A 209 -14.68 -5.53 5.65
C ILE A 209 -13.16 -5.59 5.82
N HIS A 210 -12.57 -4.63 6.55
CA HIS A 210 -11.13 -4.66 6.83
C HIS A 210 -10.69 -5.99 7.45
N TRP A 211 -9.62 -6.59 6.94
CA TRP A 211 -9.17 -7.92 7.36
C TRP A 211 -8.71 -7.96 8.83
N GLU A 212 -8.36 -6.82 9.43
CA GLU A 212 -8.03 -6.68 10.85
C GLU A 212 -9.19 -7.14 11.73
N LYS A 213 -10.42 -6.81 11.31
CA LYS A 213 -11.65 -7.20 12.00
C LYS A 213 -12.02 -8.67 11.77
N GLN A 214 -11.21 -9.39 10.98
CA GLN A 214 -11.45 -10.76 10.53
C GLN A 214 -10.33 -11.73 10.96
N GLY A 215 -9.55 -11.35 11.97
CA GLY A 215 -8.52 -12.20 12.56
C GLY A 215 -7.11 -11.98 12.00
N PHE A 216 -6.87 -10.84 11.36
CA PHE A 216 -5.55 -10.43 10.86
C PHE A 216 -5.15 -9.05 11.42
N PRO A 217 -5.15 -8.86 12.75
CA PRO A 217 -4.92 -7.55 13.35
C PRO A 217 -3.52 -7.01 13.07
N GLY A 218 -3.45 -5.75 12.62
CA GLY A 218 -2.20 -5.04 12.36
C GLY A 218 -1.38 -5.62 11.21
N TYR A 219 -2.03 -6.31 10.28
CA TYR A 219 -1.36 -6.83 9.10
C TYR A 219 -1.31 -5.77 8.00
N ASP A 220 -0.18 -5.08 7.89
CA ASP A 220 0.15 -4.28 6.71
C ASP A 220 0.88 -5.21 5.71
N GLY A 221 0.43 -5.26 4.46
CA GLY A 221 1.03 -6.12 3.45
C GLY A 221 0.10 -6.44 2.28
N ILE A 222 0.30 -7.61 1.70
CA ILE A 222 -0.45 -8.03 0.50
C ILE A 222 -1.36 -9.19 0.87
N ALA A 223 -2.59 -9.13 0.38
CA ALA A 223 -3.53 -10.22 0.48
C ALA A 223 -4.22 -10.46 -0.86
N TRP A 224 -4.79 -11.65 -1.00
CA TRP A 224 -5.54 -12.05 -2.18
C TRP A 224 -6.95 -12.44 -1.80
N TYR A 225 -7.89 -12.02 -2.65
CA TYR A 225 -9.29 -12.35 -2.59
C TYR A 225 -9.68 -13.12 -3.85
N ARG A 226 -10.47 -14.17 -3.72
CA ARG A 226 -11.12 -14.87 -4.85
C ARG A 226 -12.59 -15.11 -4.57
N ILE A 227 -13.43 -14.92 -5.59
CA ILE A 227 -14.85 -15.27 -5.53
C ILE A 227 -15.33 -15.81 -6.86
N LYS A 228 -16.29 -16.72 -6.79
CA LYS A 228 -17.05 -17.23 -7.94
C LYS A 228 -18.43 -16.57 -7.95
N PHE A 229 -18.88 -16.15 -9.13
CA PHE A 229 -20.22 -15.59 -9.30
C PHE A 229 -20.78 -15.96 -10.67
N LYS A 230 -22.11 -16.02 -10.79
CA LYS A 230 -22.80 -16.39 -12.03
C LYS A 230 -23.42 -15.16 -12.67
N MET A 231 -23.20 -14.99 -13.97
CA MET A 231 -23.85 -13.94 -14.74
C MET A 231 -25.19 -14.42 -15.31
N PRO A 232 -26.18 -13.52 -15.47
CA PRO A 232 -27.41 -13.82 -16.21
C PRO A 232 -27.12 -14.07 -17.69
N PRO A 233 -28.10 -14.55 -18.49
CA PRO A 233 -27.99 -14.55 -19.95
C PRO A 233 -27.60 -13.19 -20.51
N LYS A 234 -26.94 -13.18 -21.67
CA LYS A 234 -26.45 -11.94 -22.30
C LYS A 234 -27.60 -10.97 -22.57
N MET A 235 -27.44 -9.74 -22.10
CA MET A 235 -28.35 -8.63 -22.37
C MET A 235 -27.82 -7.78 -23.52
N ASP A 236 -28.73 -7.10 -24.21
CA ASP A 236 -28.38 -6.04 -25.16
C ASP A 236 -27.77 -4.86 -24.39
N SER A 237 -26.44 -4.74 -24.44
CA SER A 237 -25.62 -3.82 -23.65
C SER A 237 -24.34 -3.48 -24.40
N ASN A 238 -23.80 -2.29 -24.14
CA ASN A 238 -22.58 -1.78 -24.77
C ASN A 238 -21.33 -2.02 -23.92
N ALA A 239 -21.47 -2.08 -22.60
CA ALA A 239 -20.36 -2.35 -21.70
C ALA A 239 -20.76 -3.11 -20.43
N VAL A 240 -19.77 -3.77 -19.84
CA VAL A 240 -19.84 -4.35 -18.50
C VAL A 240 -18.63 -3.88 -17.71
N GLU A 241 -18.87 -3.25 -16.55
CA GLU A 241 -17.83 -2.73 -15.68
C GLU A 241 -17.87 -3.40 -14.29
N LEU A 242 -16.69 -3.67 -13.72
CA LEU A 242 -16.56 -4.02 -12.31
C LEU A 242 -16.45 -2.74 -11.48
N ALA A 243 -17.44 -2.50 -10.63
CA ALA A 243 -17.49 -1.34 -9.75
C ALA A 243 -17.09 -1.73 -8.32
N PHE A 244 -15.98 -1.20 -7.84
CA PHE A 244 -15.52 -1.35 -6.46
C PHE A 244 -15.89 -0.09 -5.68
N GLY A 245 -16.60 -0.27 -4.57
CA GLY A 245 -16.95 0.85 -3.70
C GLY A 245 -15.73 1.52 -3.08
N ALA A 246 -14.73 0.73 -2.69
CA ALA A 246 -13.39 1.14 -2.27
C ALA A 246 -12.57 -0.12 -1.94
N VAL A 247 -11.24 0.01 -1.99
CA VAL A 247 -10.28 -0.97 -1.47
C VAL A 247 -9.24 -0.21 -0.66
N ASP A 248 -8.89 -0.75 0.50
CA ASP A 248 -7.86 -0.19 1.38
C ASP A 248 -6.55 -0.98 1.20
N GLU A 249 -5.52 -0.49 0.50
CA GLU A 249 -5.41 0.81 -0.20
C GLU A 249 -5.34 0.66 -1.72
N ASN A 250 -4.68 -0.40 -2.19
CA ASN A 250 -4.39 -0.63 -3.60
C ASN A 250 -4.99 -1.95 -4.05
N ALA A 251 -5.47 -2.00 -5.29
CA ALA A 251 -6.10 -3.17 -5.88
C ALA A 251 -5.55 -3.46 -7.28
N TRP A 252 -5.29 -4.74 -7.56
CA TRP A 252 -5.07 -5.27 -8.90
C TRP A 252 -6.09 -6.36 -9.14
N VAL A 253 -6.76 -6.33 -10.29
CA VAL A 253 -7.97 -7.13 -10.52
C VAL A 253 -7.84 -7.99 -11.76
N TRP A 254 -8.22 -9.25 -11.62
CA TRP A 254 -8.32 -10.21 -12.72
C TRP A 254 -9.70 -10.83 -12.77
N LEU A 255 -10.23 -10.98 -13.98
CA LEU A 255 -11.46 -11.70 -14.24
C LEU A 255 -11.15 -12.87 -15.17
N ASN A 256 -11.52 -14.08 -14.75
CA ASN A 256 -11.27 -15.31 -15.50
C ASN A 256 -9.80 -15.47 -15.93
N GLY A 257 -8.85 -15.01 -15.10
CA GLY A 257 -7.41 -15.05 -15.37
C GLY A 257 -6.87 -13.88 -16.18
N THR A 258 -7.73 -13.06 -16.78
CA THR A 258 -7.33 -11.88 -17.54
C THR A 258 -7.25 -10.66 -16.64
N TYR A 259 -6.14 -9.93 -16.70
CA TYR A 259 -5.94 -8.70 -15.93
C TYR A 259 -6.80 -7.57 -16.48
N LEU A 260 -7.59 -6.92 -15.61
CA LEU A 260 -8.52 -5.84 -15.98
C LEU A 260 -7.96 -4.45 -15.69
N GLY A 261 -7.02 -4.33 -14.76
CA GLY A 261 -6.45 -3.05 -14.34
C GLY A 261 -6.24 -2.98 -12.83
N GLN A 262 -6.03 -1.75 -12.36
CA GLN A 262 -5.67 -1.45 -10.98
C GLN A 262 -6.24 -0.13 -10.48
N GLN A 263 -6.29 -0.02 -9.17
CA GLN A 263 -6.23 1.25 -8.45
C GLN A 263 -5.00 1.21 -7.55
N ASP A 264 -4.02 2.07 -7.84
CA ASP A 264 -2.72 2.11 -7.14
C ASP A 264 -2.42 3.57 -6.78
N LEU A 265 -3.21 4.09 -5.84
CA LEU A 265 -3.16 5.49 -5.39
C LEU A 265 -2.43 5.62 -4.03
N GLY A 266 -1.93 4.52 -3.48
CA GLY A 266 -1.36 4.49 -2.14
C GLY A 266 -2.39 4.82 -1.05
N PRO A 267 -1.94 5.32 0.11
CA PRO A 267 -2.80 5.60 1.26
C PRO A 267 -3.93 6.60 1.06
N GLU A 268 -3.92 7.35 -0.04
CA GLU A 268 -5.01 8.29 -0.35
C GLU A 268 -6.16 7.59 -1.10
N GLY A 269 -5.92 6.39 -1.63
CA GLY A 269 -6.90 5.59 -2.37
C GLY A 269 -7.93 4.85 -1.53
N TRP A 270 -7.73 4.77 -0.21
CA TRP A 270 -8.43 3.83 0.68
C TRP A 270 -9.96 3.89 0.65
N GLU A 271 -10.55 5.06 0.38
CA GLU A 271 -12.00 5.26 0.25
C GLU A 271 -12.46 5.65 -1.17
N ILE A 272 -11.56 5.63 -2.16
CA ILE A 272 -11.88 6.05 -3.52
C ILE A 272 -12.49 4.89 -4.31
N ALA A 273 -13.73 5.07 -4.76
CA ALA A 273 -14.37 4.11 -5.67
C ALA A 273 -13.68 4.09 -7.05
N PHE A 274 -13.63 2.91 -7.67
CA PHE A 274 -13.07 2.75 -9.01
C PHE A 274 -13.83 1.71 -9.83
N TRP A 275 -13.65 1.78 -11.14
CA TRP A 275 -14.32 0.93 -12.13
C TRP A 275 -13.33 0.38 -13.13
N LEU A 276 -13.49 -0.88 -13.51
CA LEU A 276 -12.67 -1.54 -14.53
C LEU A 276 -13.56 -2.13 -15.62
N ASP A 277 -13.22 -1.88 -16.88
CA ASP A 277 -13.89 -2.49 -18.02
C ASP A 277 -13.63 -4.01 -18.05
N ALA A 278 -14.72 -4.78 -18.07
CA ALA A 278 -14.76 -6.23 -18.12
C ALA A 278 -15.57 -6.75 -19.31
N THR A 279 -15.93 -5.88 -20.25
CA THR A 279 -16.87 -6.17 -21.34
C THR A 279 -16.45 -7.39 -22.16
N ARG A 280 -15.15 -7.57 -22.40
CA ARG A 280 -14.61 -8.66 -23.23
C ARG A 280 -14.36 -9.94 -22.43
N GLU A 281 -14.12 -9.82 -21.13
CA GLU A 281 -13.66 -10.90 -20.27
C GLU A 281 -14.80 -11.60 -19.51
N ILE A 282 -15.95 -10.93 -19.38
CA ILE A 282 -17.13 -11.47 -18.70
C ILE A 282 -17.78 -12.60 -19.49
N LYS A 283 -18.08 -13.71 -18.80
CA LYS A 283 -18.79 -14.86 -19.36
C LYS A 283 -20.26 -14.79 -19.01
N TRP A 284 -21.09 -14.37 -19.95
CA TRP A 284 -22.55 -14.35 -19.79
C TRP A 284 -23.13 -15.75 -19.64
N GLY A 285 -24.19 -15.89 -18.84
CA GLY A 285 -24.89 -17.17 -18.58
C GLY A 285 -24.06 -18.22 -17.84
N ALA A 286 -22.82 -17.91 -17.45
CA ALA A 286 -21.85 -18.84 -16.92
C ALA A 286 -21.23 -18.34 -15.59
N GLU A 287 -20.51 -19.24 -14.93
CA GLU A 287 -19.68 -18.89 -13.78
C GLU A 287 -18.45 -18.09 -14.22
N ASN A 288 -18.14 -17.07 -13.45
CA ASN A 288 -16.98 -16.21 -13.56
C ASN A 288 -16.16 -16.28 -12.27
N ILE A 289 -14.85 -16.10 -12.40
CA ILE A 289 -13.91 -16.08 -11.27
C ILE A 289 -13.26 -14.71 -11.22
N LEU A 290 -13.48 -14.00 -10.11
CA LEU A 290 -12.82 -12.73 -9.83
C LEU A 290 -11.69 -12.99 -8.82
N ALA A 291 -10.49 -12.52 -9.14
CA ALA A 291 -9.34 -12.51 -8.25
C ALA A 291 -8.86 -11.07 -8.06
N VAL A 292 -8.58 -10.69 -6.82
CA VAL A 292 -8.12 -9.34 -6.47
C VAL A 292 -6.91 -9.46 -5.56
N ARG A 293 -5.81 -8.84 -5.95
CA ARG A 293 -4.66 -8.61 -5.08
C ARG A 293 -4.85 -7.26 -4.42
N VAL A 294 -4.73 -7.20 -3.11
CA VAL A 294 -4.83 -5.97 -2.32
C VAL A 294 -3.49 -5.72 -1.64
N LYS A 295 -3.00 -4.48 -1.69
CA LYS A 295 -1.87 -4.03 -0.87
C LYS A 295 -2.34 -2.92 0.05
N ASP A 296 -2.16 -3.15 1.34
CA ASP A 296 -2.31 -2.17 2.40
C ASP A 296 -0.92 -1.87 2.97
N THR A 297 -0.67 -0.60 3.30
CA THR A 297 0.60 -0.16 3.88
C THR A 297 0.46 0.33 5.31
N GLN A 298 -0.77 0.53 5.80
CA GLN A 298 -1.03 1.08 7.13
C GLN A 298 -2.48 0.88 7.60
N PHE A 299 -2.60 0.57 8.90
CA PHE A 299 -3.85 0.58 9.66
C PHE A 299 -4.82 -0.54 9.30
N GLY A 300 -5.62 -0.36 8.27
CA GLY A 300 -6.74 -1.23 7.94
C GLY A 300 -6.65 -1.62 6.48
N GLY A 301 -6.72 -2.90 6.17
CA GLY A 301 -6.58 -3.34 4.79
C GLY A 301 -7.76 -4.16 4.29
N GLY A 302 -7.94 -4.17 2.96
CA GLY A 302 -8.85 -5.09 2.29
C GLY A 302 -9.94 -4.43 1.46
N ILE A 303 -10.74 -5.27 0.83
CA ILE A 303 -11.97 -4.83 0.15
C ILE A 303 -13.04 -4.63 1.23
N TRP A 304 -13.35 -3.37 1.56
CA TRP A 304 -14.19 -3.02 2.71
C TRP A 304 -15.51 -2.33 2.36
N LYS A 305 -15.75 -2.09 1.06
CA LYS A 305 -17.03 -1.63 0.51
C LYS A 305 -17.56 -2.63 -0.53
N PRO A 306 -18.86 -2.56 -0.90
CA PRO A 306 -19.45 -3.49 -1.86
C PRO A 306 -18.77 -3.48 -3.24
N VAL A 307 -18.75 -4.64 -3.88
CA VAL A 307 -18.34 -4.83 -5.28
C VAL A 307 -19.57 -5.17 -6.11
N ARG A 308 -19.71 -4.56 -7.28
CA ARG A 308 -20.85 -4.72 -8.19
C ARG A 308 -20.42 -4.95 -9.63
N ILE A 309 -21.25 -5.65 -10.39
CA ILE A 309 -21.18 -5.68 -11.85
C ILE A 309 -22.19 -4.65 -12.39
N GLU A 310 -21.73 -3.69 -13.18
CA GLU A 310 -22.58 -2.69 -13.82
C GLU A 310 -22.70 -2.99 -15.31
N ILE A 311 -23.92 -3.14 -15.80
CA ILE A 311 -24.21 -3.38 -17.22
C ILE A 311 -24.74 -2.08 -17.80
N LEU A 312 -24.06 -1.58 -18.81
CA LEU A 312 -24.25 -0.25 -19.36
C LEU A 312 -24.68 -0.33 -20.83
N LYS A 313 -25.47 0.64 -21.26
CA LYS A 313 -25.81 0.86 -22.67
C LYS A 313 -25.57 2.31 -23.02
#